data_AF-A0A4R3YLT2-F1
#
_entry.id   AF-A0A4R3YLT2-F1
#
_cell.length_a   1.000
_cell.length_b   1.000
_cell.length_c   1.000
_cell.angle_alpha   90.00
_cell.angle_beta   90.00
_cell.angle_gamma   90.00
#
_symmetry.space_group_name_H-M   'P 1'
#
loop_
_entity.id
_entity.type
_entity.pdbx_description
1 polymer ?
#
loop_
_entity_poly.entity_id
_entity_poly.type
_entity_poly.pdbx_seq_one_letter_code
_entity_poly.pdbx_strand_id
1 'polypeptide(L)'
;MNVKALLLIALIVTVPATGIAQSKTETSPMHATGTFEVKVAPQTADNAPAKASGLGRLSLDKQFHGELEGIGQGEMLAAGGGQSGAYVALEKVTGTLKGHKGSFILVHRSLMENGAPKEWTVVVVPDSGTEGLAGLSGSMKITITGGKHFYDLSYTLPEPK
;
A
#
# COMPACT_ATOMS: atom_id res chain seq x y z
N MET A 1 7.64 74.52 -30.77
CA MET A 1 8.43 74.62 -29.53
C MET A 1 8.45 73.23 -28.90
N ASN A 2 9.65 72.75 -28.55
CA ASN A 2 9.99 71.50 -27.83
C ASN A 2 9.84 70.16 -28.58
N VAL A 3 10.68 69.13 -28.39
CA VAL A 3 12.14 68.93 -28.19
C VAL A 3 12.31 67.41 -28.31
N LYS A 4 13.44 66.98 -28.85
CA LYS A 4 13.85 65.59 -29.12
C LYS A 4 13.87 64.73 -27.84
N ALA A 5 13.53 63.44 -27.97
CA ALA A 5 13.97 62.40 -27.04
C ALA A 5 14.51 61.21 -27.84
N LEU A 6 15.80 60.96 -27.63
CA LEU A 6 16.60 59.85 -28.14
C LEU A 6 16.44 58.69 -27.16
N LEU A 7 16.04 57.49 -27.61
CA LEU A 7 16.04 56.29 -26.76
C LEU A 7 17.00 55.24 -27.33
N LEU A 8 17.95 54.86 -26.49
CA LEU A 8 18.95 53.80 -26.66
C LEU A 8 18.31 52.45 -26.98
N ILE A 9 18.85 51.74 -27.97
CA ILE A 9 18.59 50.31 -28.20
C ILE A 9 19.53 49.51 -27.29
N ALA A 10 19.00 48.87 -26.25
CA ALA A 10 19.70 47.89 -25.44
C ALA A 10 19.52 46.49 -26.06
N LEU A 11 20.63 45.88 -26.51
CA LEU A 11 20.67 44.53 -27.03
C LEU A 11 20.67 43.54 -25.84
N ILE A 12 19.51 42.94 -25.53
CA ILE A 12 19.40 41.86 -24.55
C ILE A 12 19.81 40.56 -25.23
N VAL A 13 20.98 40.02 -24.86
CA VAL A 13 21.38 38.65 -25.23
C VAL A 13 20.81 37.72 -24.16
N THR A 14 19.79 36.94 -24.52
CA THR A 14 19.23 35.88 -23.68
C THR A 14 20.10 34.63 -23.77
N VAL A 15 20.72 34.24 -22.66
CA VAL A 15 21.33 32.91 -22.51
C VAL A 15 20.26 31.97 -21.96
N PRO A 16 19.94 30.84 -22.62
CA PRO A 16 19.00 29.88 -22.04
C PRO A 16 19.71 29.13 -20.91
N ALA A 17 19.22 29.29 -19.69
CA ALA A 17 19.56 28.42 -18.58
C ALA A 17 18.94 27.04 -18.87
N THR A 18 19.75 26.13 -19.41
CA THR A 18 19.42 24.71 -19.52
C THR A 18 19.53 24.11 -18.12
N GLY A 19 18.40 24.12 -17.40
CA GLY A 19 18.24 23.30 -16.20
C GLY A 19 18.32 21.83 -16.60
N ILE A 20 19.33 21.13 -16.08
CA ILE A 20 19.36 19.67 -16.08
C ILE A 20 18.19 19.24 -15.19
N ALA A 21 17.05 18.92 -15.80
CA ALA A 21 16.01 18.16 -15.13
C ALA A 21 16.62 16.81 -14.77
N GLN A 22 16.86 16.58 -13.46
CA GLN A 22 17.15 15.25 -12.96
C GLN A 22 15.94 14.37 -13.29
N SER A 23 16.09 13.49 -14.28
CA SER A 23 15.15 12.42 -14.54
C SER A 23 15.15 11.52 -13.30
N LYS A 24 14.14 11.66 -12.46
CA LYS A 24 13.81 10.69 -11.42
C LYS A 24 13.54 9.40 -12.18
N THR A 25 14.43 8.42 -12.07
CA THR A 25 14.23 7.10 -12.64
C THR A 25 13.00 6.51 -11.95
N GLU A 26 11.83 6.63 -12.57
CA GLU A 26 10.63 5.94 -12.12
C GLU A 26 10.82 4.46 -12.45
N THR A 27 11.33 3.70 -11.48
CA THR A 27 11.36 2.24 -11.57
C THR A 27 9.92 1.78 -11.78
N SER A 28 9.63 1.19 -12.94
CA SER A 28 8.30 0.68 -13.24
C SER A 28 7.90 -0.34 -12.16
N PRO A 29 6.66 -0.30 -11.65
CA PRO A 29 6.24 -1.21 -10.59
C PRO A 29 6.29 -2.66 -11.09
N MET A 30 6.89 -3.52 -10.28
CA MET A 30 6.88 -4.96 -10.45
C MET A 30 5.57 -5.53 -9.93
N HIS A 31 5.21 -6.72 -10.41
CA HIS A 31 4.03 -7.45 -9.94
C HIS A 31 4.42 -8.80 -9.35
N ALA A 32 3.76 -9.19 -8.27
CA ALA A 32 3.78 -10.54 -7.73
C ALA A 32 2.36 -11.05 -7.51
N THR A 33 2.06 -12.23 -8.04
CA THR A 33 0.74 -12.83 -8.04
C THR A 33 0.74 -14.20 -7.39
N GLY A 34 -0.41 -14.60 -6.88
CA GLY A 34 -0.57 -15.89 -6.23
C GLY A 34 -1.87 -16.01 -5.48
N THR A 35 -1.90 -16.94 -4.53
CA THR A 35 -3.08 -17.25 -3.73
C THR A 35 -2.76 -17.19 -2.26
N PHE A 36 -3.78 -17.01 -1.43
CA PHE A 36 -3.61 -17.16 0.00
C PHE A 36 -4.81 -17.86 0.64
N GLU A 37 -4.56 -18.46 1.78
CA GLU A 37 -5.56 -18.96 2.71
C GLU A 37 -5.58 -18.04 3.92
N VAL A 38 -6.74 -17.90 4.57
CA VAL A 38 -6.88 -17.09 5.79
C VAL A 38 -7.72 -17.83 6.82
N LYS A 39 -7.17 -17.95 8.03
CA LYS A 39 -7.90 -18.33 9.23
C LYS A 39 -8.21 -17.07 10.01
N VAL A 40 -9.47 -16.93 10.41
CA VAL A 40 -9.97 -15.78 11.16
C VAL A 40 -10.55 -16.30 12.48
N ALA A 41 -10.11 -15.73 13.60
CA ALA A 41 -10.64 -16.08 14.92
C ALA A 41 -11.12 -14.83 15.67
N PRO A 42 -12.33 -14.85 16.25
CA PRO A 42 -12.79 -13.78 17.14
C PRO A 42 -11.87 -13.62 18.35
N GLN A 43 -11.61 -12.37 18.70
CA GLN A 43 -10.90 -12.01 19.93
C GLN A 43 -11.85 -11.34 20.91
N THR A 44 -11.62 -11.60 22.20
CA THR A 44 -12.32 -10.88 23.27
C THR A 44 -11.65 -9.53 23.49
N ALA A 45 -12.44 -8.45 23.54
CA ALA A 45 -11.92 -7.14 23.90
C ALA A 45 -11.33 -7.15 25.32
N ASP A 46 -10.13 -6.60 25.46
CA ASP A 46 -9.28 -6.70 26.66
C ASP A 46 -9.51 -5.60 27.72
N ASN A 47 -10.24 -4.54 27.38
CA ASN A 47 -10.51 -3.43 28.28
C ASN A 47 -11.95 -2.91 28.19
N ALA A 48 -12.40 -2.17 29.21
CA ALA A 48 -13.79 -1.70 29.30
C ALA A 48 -14.19 -0.78 28.12
N PRO A 49 -13.39 0.22 27.70
CA PRO A 49 -13.68 0.99 26.48
C PRO A 49 -13.84 0.14 25.22
N ALA A 50 -12.93 -0.82 24.99
CA ALA A 50 -12.96 -1.69 23.82
C ALA A 50 -14.18 -2.64 23.84
N LYS A 51 -14.64 -3.06 25.02
CA LYS A 51 -15.90 -3.81 25.15
C LYS A 51 -17.12 -2.94 24.89
N ALA A 52 -17.12 -1.72 25.43
CA ALA A 52 -18.24 -0.78 25.32
C ALA A 52 -18.45 -0.27 23.89
N SER A 53 -17.41 -0.25 23.05
CA SER A 53 -17.51 0.18 21.64
C SER A 53 -18.35 -0.76 20.77
N GLY A 54 -18.48 -2.04 21.15
CA GLY A 54 -19.18 -3.05 20.36
C GLY A 54 -18.50 -3.43 19.04
N LEU A 55 -17.24 -3.01 18.81
CA LEU A 55 -16.49 -3.34 17.61
C LEU A 55 -16.09 -4.83 17.62
N GLY A 56 -16.14 -5.47 16.45
CA GLY A 56 -15.58 -6.79 16.24
C GLY A 56 -14.05 -6.73 16.29
N ARG A 57 -13.42 -7.65 17.03
CA ARG A 57 -11.96 -7.88 17.04
C ARG A 57 -11.67 -9.28 16.51
N LEU A 58 -10.74 -9.39 15.57
CA LEU A 58 -10.42 -10.65 14.91
C LEU A 58 -8.89 -10.78 14.78
N SER A 59 -8.34 -11.96 15.09
CA SER A 59 -6.98 -12.32 14.71
C SER A 59 -6.98 -12.98 13.33
N LEU A 60 -5.95 -12.70 12.55
CA LEU A 60 -5.74 -13.20 11.20
C LEU A 60 -4.47 -14.05 11.15
N ASP A 61 -4.58 -15.22 10.53
CA ASP A 61 -3.44 -16.11 10.23
C ASP A 61 -3.56 -16.58 8.78
N LYS A 62 -2.67 -16.07 7.93
CA LYS A 62 -2.66 -16.29 6.49
C LYS A 62 -1.48 -17.13 6.06
N GLN A 63 -1.70 -17.92 5.02
CA GLN A 63 -0.66 -18.59 4.27
C GLN A 63 -0.69 -18.08 2.83
N PHE A 64 0.38 -17.45 2.38
CA PHE A 64 0.57 -16.98 1.00
C PHE A 64 1.36 -18.03 0.21
N HIS A 65 0.97 -18.18 -1.07
CA HIS A 65 1.58 -19.09 -2.01
C HIS A 65 1.79 -18.45 -3.39
N GLY A 66 2.90 -18.80 -4.04
CA GLY A 66 3.23 -18.36 -5.40
C GLY A 66 4.46 -17.45 -5.42
N GLU A 67 4.37 -16.30 -6.08
CA GLU A 67 5.49 -15.36 -6.18
C GLU A 67 5.82 -14.66 -4.84
N LEU A 68 4.88 -14.72 -3.88
CA LEU A 68 5.07 -14.45 -2.47
C LEU A 68 4.74 -15.75 -1.71
N GLU A 69 5.76 -16.38 -1.13
CA GLU A 69 5.61 -17.57 -0.29
C GLU A 69 5.89 -17.18 1.16
N GLY A 70 4.92 -17.37 2.06
CA GLY A 70 5.10 -16.97 3.46
C GLY A 70 3.81 -16.93 4.28
N ILE A 71 3.93 -16.41 5.50
CA ILE A 71 2.81 -16.28 6.44
C ILE A 71 2.45 -14.81 6.67
N GLY A 72 1.17 -14.52 6.89
CA GLY A 72 0.65 -13.20 7.25
C GLY A 72 -0.11 -13.26 8.56
N GLN A 73 0.38 -12.59 9.61
CA GLN A 73 -0.25 -12.63 10.93
C GLN A 73 -0.60 -11.22 11.40
N GLY A 74 -1.82 -11.04 11.89
CA GLY A 74 -2.32 -9.71 12.18
C GLY A 74 -3.62 -9.67 12.95
N GLU A 75 -4.16 -8.46 13.07
CA GLU A 75 -5.42 -8.19 13.76
C GLU A 75 -6.29 -7.27 12.92
N MET A 76 -7.60 -7.40 13.09
CA MET A 76 -8.64 -6.64 12.41
C MET A 76 -9.66 -6.11 13.40
N LEU A 77 -10.05 -4.86 13.22
CA LEU A 77 -11.22 -4.24 13.84
C LEU A 77 -12.30 -4.04 12.80
N ALA A 78 -13.54 -4.38 13.14
CA ALA A 78 -14.67 -4.28 12.23
C ALA A 78 -15.92 -3.70 12.89
N ALA A 79 -16.73 -3.01 12.09
CA ALA A 79 -18.05 -2.52 12.45
C ALA A 79 -19.04 -2.72 11.29
N GLY A 80 -20.33 -2.83 11.62
CA GLY A 80 -21.40 -2.96 10.63
C GLY A 80 -22.02 -4.35 10.60
N GLY A 81 -22.81 -4.62 9.57
CA GLY A 81 -23.60 -5.83 9.42
C GLY A 81 -24.42 -5.83 8.13
N GLY A 82 -24.89 -7.02 7.73
CA GLY A 82 -25.56 -7.19 6.44
C GLY A 82 -24.64 -6.86 5.28
N GLN A 83 -25.03 -5.89 4.45
CA GLN A 83 -24.30 -5.50 3.23
C GLN A 83 -23.44 -4.22 3.40
N SER A 84 -23.39 -3.65 4.59
CA SER A 84 -22.63 -2.42 4.87
C SER A 84 -21.74 -2.59 6.09
N GLY A 85 -20.58 -1.94 6.09
CA GLY A 85 -19.64 -2.04 7.20
C GLY A 85 -18.29 -1.45 6.88
N ALA A 86 -17.40 -1.47 7.87
CA ALA A 86 -16.03 -1.03 7.73
C ALA A 86 -15.10 -1.99 8.46
N TYR A 87 -13.89 -2.12 7.95
CA TYR A 87 -12.82 -2.77 8.70
C TYR A 87 -11.48 -2.09 8.47
N VAL A 88 -10.62 -2.22 9.46
CA VAL A 88 -9.19 -1.91 9.37
C VAL A 88 -8.39 -3.10 9.89
N ALA A 89 -7.26 -3.38 9.25
CA ALA A 89 -6.37 -4.43 9.70
C ALA A 89 -4.91 -4.06 9.48
N LEU A 90 -4.04 -4.57 10.35
CA LEU A 90 -2.60 -4.59 10.15
C LEU A 90 -2.15 -6.04 10.21
N GLU A 91 -1.29 -6.44 9.27
CA GLU A 91 -0.68 -7.77 9.29
C GLU A 91 0.80 -7.69 8.96
N LYS A 92 1.60 -8.50 9.66
CA LYS A 92 3.00 -8.77 9.32
C LYS A 92 3.07 -9.95 8.39
N VAL A 93 3.55 -9.72 7.18
CA VAL A 93 3.92 -10.76 6.23
C VAL A 93 5.39 -11.09 6.44
N THR A 94 5.70 -12.38 6.61
CA THR A 94 7.08 -12.89 6.69
C THR A 94 7.24 -14.01 5.67
N GLY A 95 8.21 -13.90 4.78
CA GLY A 95 8.33 -14.83 3.66
C GLY A 95 9.39 -14.45 2.63
N THR A 96 9.18 -14.92 1.40
CA THR A 96 10.03 -14.66 0.25
C THR A 96 9.19 -14.11 -0.91
N LEU A 97 9.50 -12.90 -1.37
CA LEU A 97 8.87 -12.24 -2.52
C LEU A 97 9.83 -12.26 -3.70
N LYS A 98 9.53 -13.05 -4.74
CA LYS A 98 10.38 -13.22 -5.93
C LYS A 98 11.87 -13.39 -5.60
N GLY A 99 12.16 -14.30 -4.67
CA GLY A 99 13.53 -14.59 -4.21
C GLY A 99 14.06 -13.68 -3.09
N HIS A 100 13.39 -12.58 -2.78
CA HIS A 100 13.80 -11.66 -1.71
C HIS A 100 13.17 -12.07 -0.39
N LYS A 101 13.98 -12.56 0.54
CA LYS A 101 13.53 -12.96 1.88
C LYS A 101 13.44 -11.76 2.81
N GLY A 102 12.39 -11.71 3.62
CA GLY A 102 12.25 -10.71 4.67
C GLY A 102 10.85 -10.69 5.27
N SER A 103 10.49 -9.54 5.83
CA SER A 103 9.14 -9.26 6.31
C SER A 103 8.71 -7.84 5.98
N PHE A 104 7.41 -7.58 5.98
CA PHE A 104 6.82 -6.25 5.81
C PHE A 104 5.43 -6.22 6.44
N ILE A 105 4.85 -5.02 6.59
CA ILE A 105 3.52 -4.84 7.16
C ILE A 105 2.56 -4.38 6.06
N LEU A 106 1.39 -5.00 5.96
CA LEU A 106 0.28 -4.51 5.16
C LEU A 106 -0.75 -3.82 6.06
N VAL A 107 -1.26 -2.67 5.61
CA VAL A 107 -2.42 -2.01 6.20
C VAL A 107 -3.62 -2.16 5.26
N HIS A 108 -4.75 -2.59 5.82
CA HIS A 108 -6.02 -2.73 5.13
C HIS A 108 -7.00 -1.67 5.60
N ARG A 109 -7.74 -1.08 4.67
CA ARG A 109 -8.86 -0.18 4.95
C ARG A 109 -10.00 -0.53 4.02
N SER A 110 -11.20 -0.70 4.57
CA SER A 110 -12.39 -0.94 3.77
C SER A 110 -13.60 -0.24 4.34
N LEU A 111 -14.39 0.31 3.43
CA LEU A 111 -15.71 0.85 3.68
C LEU A 111 -16.67 0.30 2.62
N MET A 112 -17.67 -0.44 3.09
CA MET A 112 -18.73 -1.06 2.28
C MET A 112 -20.05 -0.33 2.51
N GLU A 113 -20.74 -0.02 1.42
CA GLU A 113 -22.10 0.54 1.43
C GLU A 113 -22.98 -0.26 0.48
N ASN A 114 -24.06 -0.84 1.00
CA ASN A 114 -25.09 -1.53 0.22
C ASN A 114 -24.53 -2.62 -0.72
N GLY A 115 -23.53 -3.37 -0.24
CA GLY A 115 -22.92 -4.47 -0.97
C GLY A 115 -21.80 -4.05 -1.92
N ALA A 116 -21.49 -2.75 -2.02
CA ALA A 116 -20.44 -2.22 -2.87
C ALA A 116 -19.32 -1.55 -2.06
N PRO A 117 -18.04 -1.74 -2.43
CA PRO A 117 -16.94 -1.03 -1.80
C PRO A 117 -16.96 0.45 -2.19
N LYS A 118 -17.00 1.33 -1.20
CA LYS A 118 -16.69 2.76 -1.36
C LYS A 118 -15.18 3.02 -1.26
N GLU A 119 -14.53 2.23 -0.41
CA GLU A 119 -13.08 2.18 -0.30
C GLU A 119 -12.66 0.74 -0.04
N TRP A 120 -11.62 0.29 -0.74
CA TRP A 120 -10.90 -0.91 -0.37
C TRP A 120 -9.43 -0.78 -0.76
N THR A 121 -8.57 -0.56 0.21
CA THR A 121 -7.13 -0.42 0.01
C THR A 121 -6.36 -1.40 0.86
N VAL A 122 -5.30 -1.98 0.26
CA VAL A 122 -4.31 -2.80 0.96
C VAL A 122 -2.94 -2.30 0.50
N VAL A 123 -2.14 -1.77 1.42
CA VAL A 123 -0.91 -1.04 1.10
C VAL A 123 0.22 -1.47 2.02
N VAL A 124 1.44 -1.55 1.50
CA VAL A 124 2.64 -1.76 2.30
C VAL A 124 2.86 -0.52 3.19
N VAL A 125 2.97 -0.73 4.51
CA VAL A 125 3.31 0.35 5.42
C VAL A 125 4.73 0.83 5.08
N PRO A 126 4.95 2.15 4.85
CA PRO A 126 6.26 2.67 4.52
C PRO A 126 7.33 2.22 5.51
N ASP A 127 8.51 1.87 5.00
CA ASP A 127 9.68 1.46 5.78
C ASP A 127 9.49 0.25 6.70
N SER A 128 8.40 -0.51 6.52
CA SER A 128 8.14 -1.73 7.30
C SER A 128 8.93 -2.95 6.81
N GLY A 129 9.49 -2.86 5.60
CA GLY A 129 10.26 -3.91 4.96
C GLY A 129 11.57 -4.22 5.69
N THR A 130 11.92 -5.49 5.82
CA THR A 130 13.15 -5.96 6.47
C THR A 130 13.99 -6.83 5.55
N GLU A 131 15.29 -6.97 5.84
CA GLU A 131 16.22 -7.84 5.09
C GLU A 131 16.18 -7.54 3.58
N GLY A 132 15.99 -8.55 2.73
CA GLY A 132 15.87 -8.39 1.28
C GLY A 132 14.63 -7.62 0.83
N LEU A 133 13.72 -7.27 1.75
CA LEU A 133 12.53 -6.47 1.50
C LEU A 133 12.64 -5.05 2.07
N ALA A 134 13.81 -4.63 2.55
CA ALA A 134 14.03 -3.26 2.99
C ALA A 134 13.76 -2.26 1.86
N GLY A 135 12.97 -1.23 2.14
CA GLY A 135 12.54 -0.24 1.14
C GLY A 135 11.40 -0.69 0.23
N LEU A 136 10.79 -1.85 0.48
CA LEU A 136 9.58 -2.29 -0.24
C LEU A 136 8.47 -1.25 -0.11
N SER A 137 7.87 -0.87 -1.23
CA SER A 137 6.66 -0.05 -1.27
C SER A 137 5.68 -0.63 -2.29
N GLY A 138 4.38 -0.48 -2.10
CA GLY A 138 3.41 -1.04 -3.03
C GLY A 138 2.01 -1.18 -2.47
N SER A 139 1.11 -1.72 -3.29
CA SER A 139 -0.27 -2.02 -2.95
C SER A 139 -0.68 -3.40 -3.45
N MET A 140 -1.61 -4.02 -2.73
CA MET A 140 -2.11 -5.34 -3.04
C MET A 140 -3.58 -5.26 -3.44
N LYS A 141 -3.92 -5.86 -4.57
CA LYS A 141 -5.30 -6.14 -4.95
C LYS A 141 -5.64 -7.56 -4.50
N ILE A 142 -6.81 -7.72 -3.87
CA ILE A 142 -7.35 -9.02 -3.49
C ILE A 142 -8.55 -9.32 -4.40
N THR A 143 -8.63 -10.53 -4.91
CA THR A 143 -9.77 -11.04 -5.68
C THR A 143 -10.26 -12.35 -5.06
N ILE A 144 -11.56 -12.52 -4.96
CA ILE A 144 -12.18 -13.74 -4.43
C ILE A 144 -13.06 -14.33 -5.53
N THR A 145 -12.70 -15.50 -6.02
CA THR A 145 -13.43 -16.19 -7.10
C THR A 145 -13.51 -17.67 -6.77
N GLY A 146 -14.71 -18.25 -6.86
CA GLY A 146 -14.91 -19.68 -6.59
C GLY A 146 -14.52 -20.11 -5.17
N GLY A 147 -14.64 -19.21 -4.18
CA GLY A 147 -14.25 -19.47 -2.79
C GLY A 147 -12.75 -19.42 -2.51
N LYS A 148 -11.91 -19.10 -3.50
CA LYS A 148 -10.46 -18.97 -3.35
C LYS A 148 -10.03 -17.51 -3.36
N HIS A 149 -9.05 -17.17 -2.51
CA HIS A 149 -8.46 -15.83 -2.47
C HIS A 149 -7.20 -15.77 -3.33
N PHE A 150 -7.12 -14.69 -4.12
CA PHE A 150 -6.01 -14.36 -4.98
C PHE A 150 -5.46 -12.98 -4.60
N TYR A 151 -4.15 -12.80 -4.77
CA TYR A 151 -3.52 -11.49 -4.63
C TYR A 151 -2.75 -11.11 -5.89
N ASP A 152 -2.66 -9.80 -6.11
CA ASP A 152 -1.73 -9.16 -7.04
C ASP A 152 -1.09 -7.98 -6.29
N LEU A 153 0.19 -8.13 -5.94
CA LEU A 153 1.00 -7.10 -5.29
C LEU A 153 1.76 -6.33 -6.37
N SER A 154 1.39 -5.06 -6.57
CA SER A 154 2.15 -4.11 -7.37
C SER A 154 3.13 -3.38 -6.44
N TYR A 155 4.44 -3.49 -6.71
CA TYR A 155 5.46 -3.02 -5.78
C TYR A 155 6.73 -2.49 -6.45
N THR A 156 7.49 -1.70 -5.71
CA THR A 156 8.87 -1.35 -6.02
C THR A 156 9.77 -1.83 -4.90
N LEU A 157 11.00 -2.19 -5.27
CA LEU A 157 12.05 -2.57 -4.34
C LEU A 157 13.35 -1.92 -4.83
N PRO A 158 14.17 -1.32 -3.95
CA PRO A 158 15.46 -0.77 -4.35
C PRO A 158 16.36 -1.85 -4.93
N GLU A 159 17.24 -1.47 -5.87
CA GLU A 159 18.28 -2.38 -6.33
C GLU A 159 19.23 -2.75 -5.17
N PRO A 160 19.69 -4.01 -5.09
CA PRO A 160 20.75 -4.39 -4.17
C PRO A 160 21.97 -3.50 -4.39
N LYS A 161 22.56 -2.99 -3.31
CA LYS A 161 23.86 -2.29 -3.37
C LYS A 161 25.01 -3.26 -3.57
#